data_AF-A0A0E2QJ31-F1
#
_entry.id   AF-A0A0E2QJ31-F1
#
_cell.length_a   1.000
_cell.length_b   1.000
_cell.length_c   1.000
_cell.angle_alpha   90.00
_cell.angle_beta   90.00
_cell.angle_gamma   90.00
#
_symmetry.space_group_name_H-M   'P 1'
#
loop_
_entity.id
_entity.type
_entity.pdbx_description
1 polymer ?
#
loop_
_entity_poly.entity_id
_entity_poly.type
_entity_poly.pdbx_seq_one_letter_code
_entity_poly.pdbx_strand_id
1 'polypeptide(L)' 'MSWDEFGFKKGELAFVAQNYKTNELIIILDNRRQTTIRNYFLKYPLKVRQQVQFITMDMSGAYIPLARKLFPNAKIVL' A
#
# COMPACT_ATOMS: atom_id res chain seq x y z
N MET A 1 1.45 6.88 4.87
CA MET A 1 0.56 5.73 4.55
C MET A 1 1.16 4.48 5.15
N SER A 2 0.36 3.51 5.56
CA SER A 2 0.79 2.21 6.07
C SER A 2 0.19 1.11 5.21
N TRP A 3 1.04 0.16 4.79
CA TRP A 3 0.68 -1.00 3.98
C TRP A 3 0.90 -2.27 4.81
N ASP A 4 -0.13 -3.09 4.93
CA ASP A 4 -0.08 -4.31 5.73
C ASP A 4 -0.91 -5.43 5.08
N GLU A 5 -0.79 -6.64 5.60
CA GLU A 5 -1.56 -7.82 5.20
C GLU A 5 -2.50 -8.24 6.34
N PHE A 6 -3.78 -8.40 6.02
CA PHE A 6 -4.80 -8.84 6.98
C PHE A 6 -5.37 -10.21 6.59
N GLY A 7 -5.48 -11.12 7.54
CA GLY A 7 -6.11 -12.43 7.33
C GLY A 7 -7.62 -12.30 7.19
N PHE A 8 -8.15 -12.47 5.97
CA PHE A 8 -9.57 -12.22 5.69
C PHE A 8 -10.44 -13.48 5.81
N LYS A 9 -9.98 -14.61 5.26
CA LYS A 9 -10.62 -15.94 5.34
C LYS A 9 -9.54 -17.02 5.46
N LYS A 10 -9.93 -18.24 5.87
CA LYS A 10 -9.05 -19.41 6.10
C LYS A 10 -7.94 -19.53 5.03
N GLY A 11 -6.74 -19.00 5.33
CA GLY A 11 -5.55 -19.07 4.49
C GLY A 11 -5.34 -17.95 3.45
N GLU A 12 -6.26 -16.98 3.33
CA GLU A 12 -6.16 -15.89 2.35
C GLU A 12 -5.84 -14.55 3.01
N LEU A 13 -4.76 -13.92 2.52
CA LEU A 13 -4.27 -12.62 2.97
C LEU A 13 -4.80 -11.52 2.03
N ALA A 14 -5.51 -10.58 2.63
CA ALA A 14 -5.94 -9.33 2.02
C ALA A 14 -4.87 -8.26 2.20
N PHE A 15 -4.80 -7.32 1.27
CA PHE A 15 -3.97 -6.14 1.41
C PHE A 15 -4.77 -5.03 2.07
N VAL A 16 -4.19 -4.35 3.06
CA VAL A 16 -4.79 -3.17 3.69
C VAL A 16 -3.86 -1.98 3.53
N ALA A 17 -4.43 -0.82 3.21
CA ALA A 17 -3.75 0.44 3.34
C ALA A 17 -4.53 1.39 4.23
N GLN A 18 -3.81 2.08 5.11
CA GLN A 18 -4.38 3.04 6.05
C GLN A 18 -3.52 4.28 6.20
N ASN A 19 -4.11 5.33 6.76
CA ASN A 19 -3.38 6.51 7.16
C ASN A 19 -2.51 6.17 8.38
N TYR A 20 -1.22 6.49 8.29
CA TYR A 20 -0.26 6.17 9.35
C TYR A 20 -0.52 6.95 10.66
N LYS A 21 -1.04 8.18 10.57
CA LYS A 21 -1.24 9.02 11.77
C LYS A 21 -2.60 8.83 12.42
N THR A 22 -3.64 8.70 11.61
CA THR A 22 -5.03 8.66 12.09
C THR A 22 -5.60 7.25 12.17
N ASN A 23 -4.86 6.24 11.67
CA ASN A 23 -5.34 4.86 11.47
C ASN A 23 -6.62 4.78 10.62
N GLU A 24 -6.95 5.83 9.87
CA GLU A 24 -8.09 5.83 8.97
C GLU A 24 -7.85 4.85 7.83
N LEU A 25 -8.77 3.90 7.68
CA LEU A 25 -8.75 2.92 6.61
C LEU A 25 -8.88 3.62 5.25
N ILE A 26 -7.90 3.41 4.38
CA ILE A 26 -7.94 3.93 3.01
C ILE A 26 -8.59 2.88 2.11
N ILE A 27 -8.13 1.63 2.19
CA ILE A 27 -8.67 0.53 1.39
C ILE A 27 -8.33 -0.83 1.99
N ILE A 28 -9.22 -1.79 1.77
CA ILE A 28 -8.93 -3.23 1.89
C ILE A 28 -9.13 -3.83 0.50
N LEU A 29 -8.16 -4.60 0.04
CA LEU A 29 -8.22 -5.37 -1.20
C LEU A 29 -8.21 -6.85 -0.85
N ASP A 30 -9.17 -7.61 -1.40
CA ASP A 30 -9.41 -9.02 -1.08
C ASP A 30 -8.22 -9.95 -1.36
N ASN A 31 -7.19 -9.47 -2.06
CA ASN A 31 -5.95 -10.20 -2.27
C ASN A 31 -4.73 -9.28 -2.26
N ARG A 32 -3.58 -9.87 -1.95
CA ARG A 32 -2.28 -9.21 -1.91
C ARG A 32 -1.49 -9.20 -3.23
N ARG A 33 -2.13 -9.52 -4.37
CA ARG A 33 -1.42 -9.57 -5.66
C ARG A 33 -0.95 -8.17 -6.04
N GLN A 34 0.32 -8.03 -6.42
CA GLN A 34 0.90 -6.75 -6.82
C GLN A 34 0.14 -6.08 -7.98
N THR A 35 -0.45 -6.86 -8.89
CA THR A 35 -1.29 -6.34 -9.99
C THR A 35 -2.56 -5.66 -9.48
N THR A 36 -3.23 -6.24 -8.49
CA THR A 36 -4.43 -5.67 -7.87
C THR A 36 -4.11 -4.35 -7.18
N ILE A 37 -3.05 -4.35 -6.36
CA ILE A 37 -2.57 -3.15 -5.64
C ILE A 37 -2.17 -2.05 -6.64
N ARG A 38 -1.42 -2.41 -7.69
CA ARG A 38 -1.02 -1.50 -8.77
C ARG A 38 -2.24 -0.88 -9.44
N ASN A 39 -3.20 -1.68 -9.85
CA ASN A 39 -4.37 -1.23 -10.59
C ASN A 39 -5.26 -0.32 -9.72
N TYR A 40 -5.35 -0.58 -8.42
CA TYR A 40 -6.03 0.31 -7.49
C TYR A 40 -5.36 1.69 -7.44
N PHE A 41 -4.07 1.75 -7.17
CA PHE A 41 -3.38 3.03 -7.00
C PHE A 41 -3.19 3.80 -8.32
N LEU A 42 -3.13 3.13 -9.47
CA LEU A 42 -3.04 3.80 -10.77
C LEU A 42 -4.33 4.54 -11.17
N LYS A 43 -5.45 4.30 -10.50
CA LYS A 43 -6.67 5.13 -10.67
C LYS A 43 -6.44 6.57 -10.20
N TYR A 44 -5.48 6.80 -9.31
CA TYR A 44 -5.13 8.13 -8.83
C TYR A 44 -4.10 8.80 -9.76
N PRO A 45 -4.33 10.07 -10.14
CA PRO A 45 -3.38 10.83 -10.94
C PRO A 45 -1.99 10.88 -10.30
N LEU A 46 -0.95 10.95 -11.14
CA LEU A 46 0.44 11.01 -10.67
C LEU A 46 0.67 12.15 -9.68
N LYS A 47 0.08 13.33 -9.92
CA LYS A 47 0.17 14.50 -9.04
C LYS A 47 -0.28 14.19 -7.61
N VAL A 48 -1.33 13.38 -7.45
CA VAL A 48 -1.83 12.97 -6.12
C VAL A 48 -0.87 11.97 -5.49
N ARG A 49 -0.42 10.97 -6.25
CA ARG A 49 0.54 9.97 -5.75
C ARG A 49 1.88 10.57 -5.34
N GLN A 50 2.32 11.63 -6.00
CA GLN A 50 3.53 12.39 -5.66
C GLN A 50 3.44 13.14 -4.32
N GLN A 51 2.24 13.33 -3.77
CA GLN A 51 2.04 13.96 -2.45
C GLN A 51 2.27 12.99 -1.30
N VAL A 52 2.34 11.68 -1.55
CA VAL A 52 2.66 10.71 -0.52
C VAL A 52 4.13 10.83 -0.14
N GLN A 53 4.40 11.26 1.08
CA GLN A 53 5.76 11.49 1.57
C GLN A 53 6.38 10.28 2.26
N PHE A 54 5.55 9.45 2.91
CA PHE A 54 6.01 8.30 3.68
C PHE A 54 5.09 7.11 3.48
N ILE A 55 5.69 5.94 3.28
CA ILE A 55 5.02 4.64 3.27
C ILE A 55 5.71 3.77 4.31
N THR A 56 4.94 3.28 5.28
CA THR A 56 5.37 2.24 6.22
C THR A 56 4.88 0.91 5.68
N MET A 57 5.71 -0.14 5.78
CA MET A 57 5.34 -1.49 5.39
C MET A 57 6.10 -2.51 6.23
N ASP A 58 5.61 -3.75 6.24
CA ASP A 58 6.27 -4.86 6.94
C ASP A 58 7.71 -5.11 6.45
N MET A 59 8.55 -5.61 7.37
CA MET A 59 9.99 -5.86 7.20
C MET A 59 10.32 -6.82 6.05
N SER A 60 9.36 -7.63 5.61
CA SER A 60 9.51 -8.49 4.43
C SER A 60 9.85 -7.69 3.16
N GLY A 61 9.48 -6.41 3.09
CA GLY A 61 9.85 -5.51 1.99
C GLY A 61 9.32 -5.92 0.61
N ALA A 62 8.40 -6.90 0.55
CA ALA A 62 7.88 -7.47 -0.69
C ALA A 62 7.24 -6.42 -1.62
N TYR A 63 6.76 -5.33 -1.04
CA TYR A 63 6.11 -4.23 -1.74
C TYR A 63 7.03 -3.07 -2.13
N ILE A 64 8.30 -3.06 -1.71
CA ILE A 64 9.23 -1.94 -1.94
C ILE A 64 9.33 -1.57 -3.44
N PRO A 65 9.53 -2.51 -4.38
CA PRO A 65 9.64 -2.17 -5.79
C PRO A 65 8.35 -1.57 -6.36
N LEU A 66 7.20 -2.06 -5.88
CA LEU A 66 5.89 -1.58 -6.30
C LEU A 66 5.60 -0.19 -5.73
N ALA A 67 5.86 0.02 -4.45
CA ALA A 67 5.67 1.30 -3.77
C ALA A 67 6.51 2.40 -4.41
N ARG A 68 7.78 2.14 -4.75
CA ARG A 68 8.64 3.11 -5.45
C ARG A 68 8.10 3.53 -6.82
N LYS A 69 7.51 2.58 -7.57
CA LYS A 69 6.89 2.89 -8.87
C LYS A 69 5.61 3.70 -8.74
N LEU A 70 4.81 3.42 -7.72
CA LEU A 70 3.53 4.09 -7.51
C LEU A 70 3.69 5.46 -6.85
N PHE A 71 4.64 5.62 -5.93
CA PHE A 71 4.84 6.81 -5.12
C PHE A 71 6.31 7.23 -5.18
N PRO A 72 6.73 7.90 -6.26
CA PRO A 72 8.15 8.17 -6.53
C PRO A 72 8.79 9.10 -5.48
N ASN A 73 8.01 9.93 -4.80
CA ASN A 73 8.49 10.86 -3.79
C ASN A 73 8.41 10.30 -2.36
N ALA A 74 7.83 9.11 -2.19
CA ALA A 74 7.62 8.54 -0.87
C ALA A 74 8.91 7.90 -0.34
N LYS A 75 9.26 8.23 0.90
CA LYS A 75 10.26 7.49 1.68
C LYS A 75 9.61 6.23 2.24
N ILE A 76 10.26 5.10 2.05
CA ILE A 76 9.82 3.82 2.61
C ILE A 76 10.49 3.65 3.97
N VAL A 77 9.68 3.39 4.98
CA VAL A 77 10.08 3.14 6.36
C VAL A 77 9.68 1.69 6.69
N LEU A 78 10.63 0.92 7.24
CA LEU A 78 10.45 -0.45 7.71
C LEU A 78 10.38 -0.46 9.23
#